data_AF-A0A1V9XUU5-F1
#
_entry.id   AF-A0A1V9XUU5-F1
#
_cell.length_a   1.000
_cell.length_b   1.000
_cell.length_c   1.000
_cell.angle_alpha   90.00
_cell.angle_beta   90.00
_cell.angle_gamma   90.00
#
_symmetry.space_group_name_H-M   'P 1'
#
loop_
_entity.id
_entity.type
_entity.pdbx_description
1 polymer ?
#
loop_
_entity_poly.entity_id
_entity_poly.type
_entity_poly.pdbx_seq_one_letter_code
_entity_poly.pdbx_strand_id
1 'polypeptide(L)'
;MKGSRIELESQRHSVALNKSQHLKAELQRLRKRGALRPGLDPERSCARCLSPLGRVLNRGAQCPVCRKKVCKDCRLYDSGVLTSPSSTTSNTGSGANNNATHWICVLCQKQL
;
A
#
# COMPACT_ATOMS: atom_id res chain seq x y z
N MET A 1 43.86 36.94 -7.07
CA MET A 1 42.46 36.53 -7.38
C MET A 1 42.27 35.01 -7.34
N LYS A 2 42.73 34.31 -6.28
CA LYS A 2 42.62 32.83 -6.17
C LYS A 2 41.45 32.37 -5.28
N GLY A 3 40.92 33.24 -4.41
CA GLY A 3 39.83 32.91 -3.47
C GLY A 3 38.49 32.60 -4.13
N SER A 4 38.11 33.33 -5.20
CA SER A 4 36.82 33.14 -5.86
C SER A 4 36.68 31.77 -6.56
N ARG A 5 37.78 31.18 -7.04
CA ARG A 5 37.77 29.86 -7.67
C ARG A 5 37.59 28.73 -6.65
N ILE A 6 38.21 28.85 -5.48
CA ILE A 6 38.08 27.86 -4.39
C ILE A 6 36.66 27.87 -3.80
N GLU A 7 36.05 29.05 -3.67
CA GLU A 7 34.66 29.21 -3.24
C GLU A 7 33.68 28.47 -4.17
N LEU A 8 33.83 28.66 -5.49
CA LEU A 8 33.01 28.01 -6.52
C LEU A 8 33.15 26.48 -6.52
N GLU A 9 34.37 25.97 -6.34
CA GLU A 9 34.63 24.53 -6.29
C GLU A 9 34.05 23.89 -5.02
N SER A 10 34.16 24.58 -3.89
CA SER A 10 33.52 24.19 -2.62
C SER A 10 31.98 24.16 -2.74
N GLN A 11 31.40 25.17 -3.40
CA GLN A 11 29.96 25.27 -3.63
C GLN A 11 29.45 24.18 -4.59
N ARG A 12 30.23 23.78 -5.59
CA ARG A 12 29.90 22.66 -6.47
C ARG A 12 29.96 21.31 -5.73
N HIS A 13 30.96 21.12 -4.89
CA HIS A 13 31.07 19.91 -4.07
C HIS A 13 29.92 19.77 -3.07
N SER A 14 29.52 20.85 -2.41
CA SER A 14 28.40 20.83 -1.45
C SER A 14 27.07 20.50 -2.13
N VAL A 15 26.79 21.08 -3.31
CA VAL A 15 25.59 20.77 -4.10
C VAL A 15 25.56 19.31 -4.56
N ALA A 16 26.71 18.78 -5.02
CA ALA A 16 26.81 17.38 -5.45
C ALA A 16 26.58 16.39 -4.30
N LEU A 17 27.16 16.65 -3.13
CA LEU A 17 26.96 15.84 -1.91
C LEU A 17 25.49 15.83 -1.47
N ASN A 18 24.86 17.01 -1.40
CA ASN A 18 23.45 17.13 -1.03
C ASN A 18 22.53 16.35 -1.99
N LYS A 19 22.81 16.43 -3.30
CA LYS A 19 22.04 15.68 -4.31
C LYS A 19 22.23 14.17 -4.18
N SER A 20 23.46 13.70 -3.94
CA SER A 20 23.75 12.27 -3.71
C SER A 20 23.05 11.72 -2.46
N GLN A 21 23.03 12.49 -1.37
CA GLN A 21 22.34 12.10 -0.14
C GLN A 21 20.82 12.06 -0.32
N HIS A 22 20.24 13.08 -0.97
CA HIS A 22 18.82 13.12 -1.29
C HIS A 22 18.39 11.88 -2.10
N LEU A 23 19.11 11.58 -3.19
CA LEU A 23 18.81 10.45 -4.05
C LEU A 23 18.95 9.11 -3.31
N LYS A 24 19.96 8.94 -2.44
CA LYS A 24 20.10 7.75 -1.60
C LYS A 24 18.91 7.59 -0.64
N ALA A 25 18.48 8.68 0.00
CA ALA A 25 17.35 8.65 0.93
C ALA A 25 16.03 8.31 0.22
N GLU A 26 15.82 8.87 -0.96
CA GLU A 26 14.64 8.59 -1.80
C GLU A 26 14.64 7.12 -2.28
N LEU A 27 15.79 6.63 -2.74
CA LEU A 27 15.94 5.24 -3.16
C LEU A 27 15.73 4.25 -2.00
N GLN A 28 16.23 4.57 -0.81
CA GLN A 28 15.93 3.79 0.40
C GLN A 28 14.44 3.83 0.76
N ARG A 29 13.77 4.98 0.65
CA ARG A 29 12.32 5.08 0.85
C ARG A 29 11.55 4.21 -0.13
N LEU A 30 11.91 4.24 -1.41
CA LEU A 30 11.27 3.43 -2.44
C LEU A 30 11.50 1.92 -2.23
N ARG A 31 12.70 1.51 -1.79
CA ARG A 31 12.99 0.13 -1.39
C ARG A 31 12.18 -0.31 -0.18
N LYS A 32 12.09 0.50 0.88
CA LYS A 32 11.27 0.21 2.07
C LYS A 32 9.77 0.11 1.74
N ARG A 33 9.30 0.92 0.80
CA ARG A 33 7.93 0.86 0.26
C ARG A 33 7.73 -0.29 -0.74
N GLY A 34 8.77 -1.06 -1.06
CA GLY A 34 8.76 -2.16 -2.02
C GLY A 34 8.44 -1.78 -3.47
N ALA A 35 8.43 -0.49 -3.80
CA ALA A 35 8.16 0.02 -5.15
C ALA A 35 9.27 -0.33 -6.18
N LEU A 36 10.43 -0.80 -5.71
CA LEU A 36 11.61 -1.12 -6.52
C LEU A 36 12.00 -2.60 -6.44
N ARG A 37 11.07 -3.53 -6.20
CA ARG A 37 11.39 -4.96 -6.32
C ARG A 37 11.50 -5.32 -7.82
N PRO A 38 12.68 -5.74 -8.33
CA PRO A 38 12.79 -6.17 -9.72
C PRO A 38 11.81 -7.31 -10.00
N GLY A 39 11.05 -7.24 -11.09
CA GLY A 39 10.04 -8.25 -11.45
C GLY A 39 8.70 -8.14 -10.72
N LEU A 40 8.45 -7.05 -9.97
CA LEU A 40 7.16 -6.79 -9.36
C LEU A 40 6.16 -6.27 -10.41
N ASP A 41 5.23 -7.13 -10.82
CA ASP A 41 4.10 -6.75 -11.66
C ASP A 41 3.01 -6.08 -10.78
N PRO A 42 2.73 -4.78 -10.94
CA PRO A 42 1.74 -4.07 -10.13
C PRO A 42 0.33 -4.66 -10.22
N GLU A 43 -0.03 -5.29 -11.34
CA GLU A 43 -1.34 -5.91 -11.55
C GLU A 43 -1.45 -7.27 -10.84
N ARG A 44 -0.30 -7.90 -10.58
CA ARG A 44 -0.16 -9.17 -9.86
C ARG A 44 0.53 -9.01 -8.52
N SER A 45 0.42 -7.85 -7.89
CA SER A 45 0.99 -7.62 -6.56
C SER A 45 -0.06 -7.12 -5.59
N CYS A 46 0.02 -7.57 -4.34
CA CYS A 46 -0.83 -7.04 -3.28
C CYS A 46 -0.47 -5.57 -3.03
N ALA A 47 -1.45 -4.66 -3.10
CA ALA A 47 -1.23 -3.23 -2.87
C ALA A 47 -0.82 -2.85 -1.43
N ARG A 48 -0.76 -3.81 -0.50
CA ARG A 48 -0.42 -3.59 0.93
C ARG A 48 0.93 -4.17 1.31
N CYS A 49 1.12 -5.47 1.09
CA CYS A 49 2.37 -6.16 1.43
C CYS A 49 3.30 -6.39 0.23
N LEU A 50 2.85 -6.09 -0.99
CA LEU A 50 3.58 -6.31 -2.26
C LEU A 50 4.00 -7.76 -2.51
N SER A 51 3.38 -8.71 -1.82
CA SER A 51 3.50 -10.12 -2.17
C SER A 51 2.90 -10.38 -3.56
N PRO A 52 3.52 -11.24 -4.37
CA PRO A 52 2.98 -11.63 -5.66
C PRO A 52 1.65 -12.36 -5.47
N LEU A 53 0.70 -12.09 -6.36
CA LEU A 53 -0.61 -12.72 -6.44
C LEU A 53 -0.55 -13.81 -7.49
N GLY A 54 -1.06 -14.99 -7.15
CA GLY A 54 -1.05 -16.13 -8.06
C GLY A 54 -2.05 -15.97 -9.21
N ARG A 55 -1.89 -16.80 -10.25
CA ARG A 55 -2.85 -16.84 -11.38
C ARG A 55 -4.10 -17.65 -11.04
N VAL A 56 -3.94 -18.69 -10.23
CA VAL A 56 -4.98 -19.67 -9.88
C VAL A 56 -5.39 -19.53 -8.43
N LEU A 57 -4.42 -19.59 -7.51
CA LEU A 57 -4.61 -19.41 -6.07
C LEU A 57 -4.17 -18.01 -5.63
N ASN A 58 -4.79 -17.44 -4.60
CA ASN A 58 -4.45 -16.12 -4.06
C ASN A 58 -4.35 -15.01 -5.14
N ARG A 59 -5.30 -14.99 -6.08
CA ARG A 59 -5.39 -13.97 -7.15
C ARG A 59 -5.57 -12.54 -6.66
N GLY A 60 -5.84 -12.38 -5.37
CA GLY A 60 -6.21 -11.12 -4.74
C GLY A 60 -7.66 -10.73 -5.04
N ALA A 61 -8.13 -9.68 -4.36
CA ALA A 61 -9.46 -9.09 -4.58
C ALA A 61 -9.38 -7.60 -4.29
N GLN A 62 -10.27 -6.82 -4.91
CA GLN A 62 -10.36 -5.39 -4.68
C GLN A 62 -11.04 -5.11 -3.34
N CYS A 63 -10.42 -4.28 -2.51
CA CYS A 63 -11.06 -3.77 -1.29
C CYS A 63 -12.30 -2.94 -1.68
N PRO A 64 -13.48 -3.15 -1.06
CA PRO A 64 -14.71 -2.46 -1.44
C PRO A 64 -14.64 -0.94 -1.18
N VAL A 65 -13.80 -0.49 -0.24
CA VAL A 65 -13.64 0.93 0.12
C VAL A 65 -12.68 1.65 -0.82
N CYS A 66 -11.45 1.15 -0.97
CA CYS A 66 -10.37 1.86 -1.68
C CYS A 66 -10.05 1.31 -3.08
N ARG A 67 -10.74 0.25 -3.51
CA ARG A 67 -10.58 -0.43 -4.82
C ARG A 67 -9.18 -0.99 -5.12
N LYS A 68 -8.25 -0.98 -4.16
CA LYS A 68 -6.91 -1.57 -4.33
C LYS A 68 -6.97 -3.10 -4.19
N LYS A 69 -6.23 -3.81 -5.05
CA LYS A 69 -6.14 -5.27 -5.08
C LYS A 69 -5.24 -5.80 -3.97
N VAL A 70 -5.73 -6.72 -3.13
CA VAL A 70 -5.02 -7.23 -1.95
C VAL A 70 -5.05 -8.75 -1.83
N CYS A 71 -3.98 -9.35 -1.29
CA CYS A 71 -3.92 -10.78 -0.96
C CYS A 71 -4.90 -11.14 0.18
N LYS A 72 -5.10 -12.43 0.45
CA LYS A 72 -6.02 -12.92 1.49
C LYS A 72 -5.63 -12.42 2.89
N ASP A 73 -4.34 -12.40 3.20
CA ASP A 73 -3.82 -12.00 4.53
C ASP A 73 -3.97 -10.50 4.80
N CYS A 74 -4.13 -9.70 3.76
CA CYS A 74 -4.36 -8.25 3.88
C CYS A 74 -5.86 -7.90 3.93
N ARG A 75 -6.74 -8.89 4.00
CA ARG A 75 -8.20 -8.73 4.19
C ARG A 75 -8.53 -8.98 5.65
N LEU A 76 -9.36 -8.10 6.20
CA LEU A 76 -9.95 -8.24 7.51
C LEU A 76 -11.42 -8.52 7.29
N TYR A 77 -11.86 -9.69 7.72
CA TYR A 77 -13.24 -10.11 7.66
C TYR A 77 -13.89 -9.77 9.00
N ASP A 78 -15.11 -9.27 8.98
CA ASP A 78 -15.92 -9.22 10.20
C ASP A 78 -16.24 -10.67 10.56
N SER A 79 -15.44 -11.24 11.46
CA SER A 79 -15.75 -12.52 12.06
C SER A 79 -17.01 -12.31 12.90
N GLY A 80 -18.16 -12.75 12.39
CA GLY A 80 -19.46 -12.69 13.06
C GLY A 80 -19.54 -13.56 14.32
N VAL A 81 -18.59 -13.42 15.24
CA VAL A 81 -18.57 -14.07 16.55
C VAL A 81 -18.31 -12.98 17.58
N LEU A 82 -19.41 -12.58 18.24
CA LEU A 82 -19.50 -11.90 19.53
C LEU A 82 -19.16 -10.40 19.58
N THR A 83 -20.09 -9.55 19.15
CA THR A 83 -20.61 -8.45 20.00
C THR A 83 -21.90 -7.93 19.37
N SER A 84 -23.04 -8.39 19.87
CA SER A 84 -24.21 -7.50 19.96
C SER A 84 -23.79 -6.35 20.90
N PRO A 85 -24.02 -5.10 20.52
CA PRO A 85 -25.34 -4.55 20.81
C PRO A 85 -25.93 -3.81 19.60
N SER A 86 -27.18 -4.17 19.27
CA SER A 86 -28.21 -3.27 18.72
C SER A 86 -27.81 -2.30 17.62
N SER A 87 -28.23 -2.55 16.37
CA SER A 87 -28.71 -1.47 15.45
C SER A 87 -29.38 -2.03 14.19
N THR A 88 -30.71 -2.01 14.22
CA THR A 88 -31.59 -1.59 13.12
C THR A 88 -31.76 -2.52 11.91
N THR A 89 -32.79 -3.35 12.04
CA THR A 89 -33.69 -3.80 10.96
C THR A 89 -33.86 -2.75 9.86
N SER A 90 -33.34 -3.03 8.68
CA SER A 90 -33.73 -2.33 7.45
C SER A 90 -34.32 -3.35 6.49
N ASN A 91 -35.65 -3.39 6.45
CA ASN A 91 -36.43 -4.06 5.42
C ASN A 91 -36.27 -3.29 4.11
N THR A 92 -35.63 -3.89 3.12
CA THR A 92 -35.88 -3.63 1.69
C THR A 92 -35.56 -4.90 0.93
N GLY A 93 -36.57 -5.44 0.24
CA GLY A 93 -36.45 -6.69 -0.49
C GLY A 93 -35.51 -6.58 -1.69
N SER A 94 -34.84 -7.69 -1.99
CA SER A 94 -34.64 -8.27 -3.32
C SER A 94 -33.67 -9.44 -3.18
N GLY A 95 -34.08 -10.60 -3.69
CA GLY A 95 -33.35 -11.85 -3.55
C GLY A 95 -31.92 -11.81 -4.08
N ALA A 96 -30.98 -12.21 -3.21
CA ALA A 96 -29.78 -12.95 -3.54
C ALA A 96 -29.18 -13.42 -2.21
N ASN A 97 -28.90 -14.71 -2.08
CA ASN A 97 -28.37 -15.31 -0.85
C ASN A 97 -26.93 -14.82 -0.61
N ASN A 98 -26.79 -13.69 0.08
CA ASN A 98 -25.51 -13.00 0.31
C ASN A 98 -24.84 -13.46 1.61
N ASN A 99 -24.34 -14.69 1.64
CA ASN A 99 -23.12 -14.98 2.41
C ASN A 99 -21.93 -14.30 1.70
N ALA A 100 -21.99 -12.97 1.58
CA ALA A 100 -20.85 -12.17 1.17
C ALA A 100 -20.15 -11.81 2.47
N THR A 101 -19.15 -12.61 2.85
CA THR A 101 -18.30 -12.32 4.01
C THR A 101 -17.78 -10.89 3.87
N HIS A 102 -18.30 -9.96 4.67
CA HIS A 102 -17.92 -8.55 4.60
C HIS A 102 -16.46 -8.41 5.02
N TRP A 103 -15.65 -7.72 4.21
CA TRP A 103 -14.23 -7.52 4.48
C TRP A 103 -13.72 -6.22 3.91
N ILE A 104 -12.71 -5.66 4.57
CA ILE A 104 -11.94 -4.50 4.08
C ILE A 104 -10.44 -4.76 4.21
N CYS A 105 -9.62 -3.97 3.52
CA CYS A 105 -8.17 -4.14 3.65
C CYS A 105 -7.64 -3.55 4.97
N VAL A 106 -6.53 -4.08 5.45
CA VAL A 106 -5.86 -3.66 6.71
C VAL A 106 -5.60 -2.15 6.85
N LEU A 107 -5.49 -1.40 5.74
CA LEU A 107 -5.34 0.06 5.83
C LEU A 107 -6.68 0.80 5.89
N CYS A 108 -7.74 0.29 5.25
CA CYS A 108 -9.06 0.90 5.36
C CYS A 108 -9.62 0.75 6.78
N GLN A 109 -9.33 -0.38 7.45
CA GLN A 109 -9.72 -0.56 8.85
C GLN A 109 -9.06 0.44 9.80
N LYS A 110 -7.81 0.84 9.55
CA LYS A 110 -7.07 1.79 10.41
C LYS A 110 -7.50 3.25 10.21
N GLN A 111 -8.37 3.53 9.24
CA GLN A 111 -8.82 4.87 8.88
C GLN A 111 -10.31 5.08 9.23
N LEU A 112 -10.94 4.07 9.83
CA LEU A 112 -12.23 4.14 10.51
C LEU A 112 -11.98 4.42 11.99
#